data_AF-F9LUD1-F1
#
_entry.id   AF-F9LUD1-F1
#
_cell.length_a   1.000
_cell.length_b   1.000
_cell.length_c   1.000
_cell.angle_alpha   90.00
_cell.angle_beta   90.00
_cell.angle_gamma   90.00
#
_symmetry.space_group_name_H-M   'P 1'
#
loop_
_entity.id
_entity.type
_entity.pdbx_description
1 polymer ?
#
loop_
_entity_poly.entity_id
_entity_poly.type
_entity_poly.pdbx_seq_one_letter_code
_entity_poly.pdbx_strand_id
1 'polypeptide(L)'
;MNHQIDLVLPNLYAEFLSKIDKAGDFVIENTGITLYSRLDLLERNSTYQIEEWEPDFLLIGQDGDAAFFIKKDADDTIYMNDLGALGSLEMKPISLNIFEFVQQASEHYDDMF
;
A
#
# COMPACT_ATOMS: atom_id res chain seq x y z
N MET A 1 12.91 21.35 -9.21
CA MET A 1 13.72 20.26 -8.65
C MET A 1 12.83 19.04 -8.68
N ASN A 2 13.09 18.10 -9.61
CA ASN A 2 12.35 16.85 -9.68
C ASN A 2 12.99 15.92 -8.64
N HIS A 3 12.40 15.82 -7.44
CA HIS A 3 12.73 14.72 -6.54
C HIS A 3 12.06 13.46 -7.09
N GLN A 4 12.68 12.88 -8.11
CA GLN A 4 12.36 11.53 -8.53
C GLN A 4 12.92 10.63 -7.43
N ILE A 5 12.06 10.20 -6.52
CA ILE A 5 12.42 9.14 -5.59
C ILE A 5 12.64 7.90 -6.47
N ASP A 6 13.89 7.43 -6.57
CA ASP A 6 14.21 6.11 -7.10
C ASP A 6 13.74 5.06 -6.07
N LEU A 7 12.43 4.96 -5.90
CA LEU A 7 11.79 3.86 -5.20
C LEU A 7 11.96 2.63 -6.09
N VAL A 8 12.85 1.72 -5.69
CA VAL A 8 12.88 0.37 -6.25
C VAL A 8 11.65 -0.34 -5.69
N LEU A 9 10.57 -0.29 -6.45
CA LEU A 9 9.34 -0.97 -6.11
C LEU A 9 9.43 -2.45 -6.51
N PRO A 10 8.78 -3.35 -5.76
CA PRO A 10 8.56 -4.72 -6.18
C PRO A 10 7.93 -4.78 -7.59
N ASN A 11 8.30 -5.79 -8.37
CA ASN A 11 8.02 -5.84 -9.80
C ASN A 11 6.52 -5.84 -10.10
N LEU A 12 5.72 -6.63 -9.36
CA LEU A 12 4.27 -6.71 -9.58
C LEU A 12 3.57 -5.45 -9.11
N TYR A 13 4.04 -4.85 -8.00
CA TYR A 13 3.51 -3.56 -7.55
C TYR A 13 3.80 -2.43 -8.53
N ALA A 14 5.01 -2.37 -9.11
CA ALA A 14 5.34 -1.41 -10.15
C ALA A 14 4.46 -1.58 -11.40
N GLU A 15 4.19 -2.84 -11.80
CA GLU A 15 3.25 -3.14 -12.88
C GLU A 15 1.84 -2.65 -12.55
N PHE A 16 1.33 -2.94 -11.35
CA PHE A 16 0.02 -2.48 -10.90
C PHE A 16 -0.08 -0.95 -10.93
N LEU A 17 0.89 -0.24 -10.37
CA LEU A 17 0.91 1.22 -10.39
C LEU A 17 0.87 1.78 -11.80
N SER A 18 1.60 1.19 -12.75
CA SER A 18 1.58 1.63 -14.15
C SER A 18 0.19 1.54 -14.81
N LYS A 19 -0.68 0.64 -14.31
CA LYS A 19 -2.05 0.47 -14.79
C LYS A 19 -3.00 1.51 -14.22
N ILE A 20 -2.82 1.91 -12.95
CA ILE A 20 -3.71 2.84 -12.25
C ILE A 20 -3.28 4.31 -12.34
N ASP A 21 -2.03 4.59 -12.71
CA ASP A 21 -1.43 5.94 -12.77
C ASP A 21 -2.22 6.96 -13.61
N LYS A 22 -3.05 6.50 -14.56
CA LYS A 22 -3.89 7.36 -15.42
C LYS A 22 -5.28 7.63 -14.85
N ALA A 23 -5.73 6.85 -13.89
CA ALA A 23 -7.09 6.89 -13.34
C ALA A 23 -7.17 7.58 -11.97
N GLY A 24 -6.02 7.83 -11.32
CA GLY A 24 -5.96 8.27 -9.92
C GLY A 24 -5.94 7.06 -8.98
N ASP A 25 -6.41 7.27 -7.75
CA ASP A 25 -6.53 6.19 -6.77
C ASP A 25 -7.41 5.06 -7.30
N PHE A 26 -7.03 3.82 -6.98
CA PHE A 26 -7.77 2.62 -7.33
C PHE A 26 -8.63 2.17 -6.15
N VAL A 27 -9.95 2.32 -6.29
CA VAL A 27 -10.92 1.85 -5.32
C VAL A 27 -11.32 0.42 -5.68
N ILE A 28 -11.20 -0.51 -4.74
CA ILE A 28 -11.69 -1.88 -4.94
C ILE A 28 -13.21 -1.86 -4.77
N GLU A 29 -13.95 -2.16 -5.83
CA GLU A 29 -15.41 -2.08 -5.84
C GLU A 29 -16.04 -2.93 -4.73
N ASN A 30 -17.10 -2.41 -4.10
CA ASN A 30 -17.82 -3.02 -2.97
C ASN A 30 -17.00 -3.17 -1.68
N THR A 31 -15.87 -2.47 -1.55
CA THR A 31 -15.06 -2.42 -0.33
C THR A 31 -14.83 -0.97 0.13
N GLY A 32 -14.23 -0.79 1.32
CA GLY A 32 -13.67 0.50 1.76
C GLY A 32 -12.24 0.77 1.29
N ILE A 33 -11.61 -0.19 0.59
CA ILE A 33 -10.18 -0.16 0.29
C ILE A 33 -9.87 0.80 -0.87
N THR A 34 -8.98 1.73 -0.60
CA THR A 34 -8.39 2.63 -1.60
C THR A 34 -6.88 2.38 -1.70
N LEU A 35 -6.42 2.03 -2.90
CA LEU A 35 -5.00 1.90 -3.25
C LEU A 35 -4.54 3.18 -3.95
N TYR A 36 -3.41 3.72 -3.51
CA TYR A 36 -3.00 5.07 -3.90
C TYR A 36 -2.38 5.13 -5.29
N SER A 37 -2.68 6.24 -5.99
CA SER A 37 -1.98 6.67 -7.18
C SER A 37 -0.53 7.04 -6.87
N ARG A 38 0.31 7.23 -7.90
CA ARG A 38 1.71 7.68 -7.68
C ARG A 38 1.80 9.02 -6.96
N LEU A 39 0.87 9.94 -7.21
CA LEU A 39 0.86 11.25 -6.56
C LEU A 39 0.46 11.10 -5.08
N ASP A 40 -0.62 10.38 -4.83
CA ASP A 40 -1.14 10.18 -3.47
C ASP A 40 -0.20 9.32 -2.62
N LEU A 41 0.52 8.36 -3.21
CA LEU A 41 1.59 7.62 -2.53
C LEU A 41 2.59 8.55 -1.85
N LEU A 42 3.11 9.53 -2.58
CA LEU A 42 4.11 10.46 -2.06
C LEU A 42 3.50 11.36 -0.97
N GLU A 43 2.31 11.89 -1.22
CA GLU A 43 1.62 12.78 -0.27
C GLU A 43 1.26 12.05 1.04
N ARG A 44 0.71 10.84 0.94
CA ARG A 44 0.24 10.05 2.08
C ARG A 44 1.39 9.53 2.92
N ASN A 45 2.45 9.02 2.30
CA ASN A 45 3.65 8.59 3.03
C ASN A 45 4.30 9.75 3.78
N SER A 46 4.31 10.96 3.19
CA SER A 46 4.77 12.17 3.88
C SER A 46 3.84 12.58 5.02
N THR A 47 2.52 12.54 4.81
CA THR A 47 1.52 12.96 5.79
C THR A 47 1.55 12.10 7.05
N TYR A 48 1.69 10.79 6.89
CA TYR A 48 1.76 9.85 8.01
C TYR A 48 3.19 9.62 8.53
N GLN A 49 4.18 10.34 8.01
CA GLN A 49 5.59 10.24 8.41
C GLN A 49 6.10 8.78 8.36
N ILE A 50 5.73 8.03 7.32
CA ILE A 50 6.06 6.59 7.21
C ILE A 50 7.57 6.36 7.25
N GLU A 51 8.36 7.24 6.64
CA GLU A 51 9.82 7.17 6.68
C GLU A 51 10.39 7.25 8.12
N GLU A 52 9.70 7.94 9.03
CA GLU A 52 10.12 8.09 10.43
C GLU A 52 9.71 6.89 11.28
N TRP A 53 8.47 6.44 11.13
CA TRP A 53 7.89 5.40 11.98
C TRP A 53 8.16 3.98 11.48
N GLU A 54 8.19 3.79 10.15
CA GLU A 54 8.30 2.49 9.47
C GLU A 54 9.24 2.61 8.25
N PRO A 55 10.54 2.91 8.45
CA PRO A 55 11.47 3.29 7.38
C PRO A 55 11.66 2.21 6.30
N ASP A 56 11.43 0.94 6.63
CA ASP A 56 11.55 -0.17 5.70
C ASP A 56 10.30 -0.35 4.82
N PHE A 57 9.22 0.37 5.10
CA PHE A 57 7.92 0.18 4.46
C PHE A 57 7.48 1.41 3.66
N LEU A 58 6.60 1.16 2.70
CA LEU A 58 5.89 2.18 1.94
C LEU A 58 4.39 1.94 2.12
N LEU A 59 3.66 2.95 2.54
CA LEU A 59 2.20 2.94 2.61
C LEU A 59 1.63 2.99 1.19
N ILE A 60 0.76 2.04 0.85
CA ILE A 60 0.23 1.88 -0.52
C ILE A 60 -1.30 2.03 -0.63
N GLY A 61 -2.00 2.07 0.51
CA GLY A 61 -3.44 2.24 0.54
C GLY A 61 -3.99 2.11 1.96
N GLN A 62 -5.30 2.28 2.10
CA GLN A 62 -5.98 2.15 3.38
C GLN A 62 -7.45 1.73 3.23
N ASP A 63 -8.00 1.24 4.33
CA ASP A 63 -9.43 1.05 4.60
C ASP A 63 -9.72 1.59 6.01
N GLY A 64 -10.23 2.82 6.08
CA GLY A 64 -10.26 3.57 7.34
C GLY A 64 -8.85 3.71 7.94
N ASP A 65 -8.67 3.24 9.18
CA ASP A 65 -7.39 3.26 9.90
C ASP A 65 -6.51 2.03 9.60
N ALA A 66 -7.06 1.00 8.94
CA ALA A 66 -6.28 -0.14 8.48
C ALA A 66 -5.47 0.28 7.24
N ALA A 67 -4.15 0.24 7.35
CA ALA A 67 -3.23 0.63 6.29
C ALA A 67 -2.52 -0.57 5.68
N PHE A 68 -2.26 -0.46 4.39
CA PHE A 68 -1.59 -1.48 3.59
C PHE A 68 -0.21 -1.01 3.17
N PHE A 69 0.77 -1.90 3.25
CA PHE A 69 2.17 -1.58 3.03
C PHE A 69 2.84 -2.60 2.12
N ILE A 70 3.92 -2.15 1.48
CA ILE A 70 4.94 -3.02 0.90
C ILE A 70 6.26 -2.74 1.59
N LYS A 71 7.13 -3.75 1.66
CA LYS A 71 8.49 -3.57 2.15
C LYS A 71 9.40 -3.11 1.00
N LYS A 72 10.21 -2.07 1.24
CA LYS A 72 11.20 -1.56 0.29
C LYS A 72 12.29 -2.62 0.07
N ASP A 73 12.80 -2.72 -1.15
CA ASP A 73 13.88 -3.65 -1.53
C ASP A 73 13.60 -5.14 -1.17
N ALA A 74 12.33 -5.53 -1.14
CA ALA A 74 11.88 -6.87 -0.77
C ALA A 74 11.03 -7.52 -1.87
N ASP A 75 10.33 -8.62 -1.52
CA ASP A 75 9.34 -9.24 -2.40
C ASP A 75 8.04 -8.41 -2.49
N ASP A 76 7.09 -8.91 -3.28
CA ASP A 76 5.81 -8.23 -3.53
C ASP A 76 4.79 -8.37 -2.38
N THR A 77 5.17 -8.94 -1.22
CA THR A 77 4.25 -9.20 -0.10
C THR A 77 3.53 -7.92 0.35
N ILE A 78 2.22 -8.03 0.55
CA ILE A 78 1.39 -6.97 1.11
C ILE A 78 1.28 -7.18 2.62
N TYR A 79 1.56 -6.11 3.34
CA TYR A 79 1.48 -6.06 4.80
C TYR A 79 0.32 -5.16 5.23
N MET A 80 -0.13 -5.35 6.46
CA MET A 80 -1.12 -4.53 7.13
C MET A 80 -0.59 -4.07 8.49
N ASN A 81 -0.93 -2.83 8.84
CA ASN A 81 -0.92 -2.35 10.22
C ASN A 81 -1.98 -1.26 10.42
N ASP A 82 -2.30 -0.97 11.68
CA ASP A 82 -3.15 0.17 12.04
C ASP A 82 -2.32 1.47 11.98
N LEU A 83 -2.85 2.53 11.35
CA LEU A 83 -2.18 3.82 11.24
C LEU A 83 -1.89 4.46 12.61
N GLY A 84 -2.70 4.19 13.63
CA GLY A 84 -2.48 4.61 15.00
C GLY A 84 -1.41 3.80 15.75
N ALA A 85 -0.90 2.72 15.15
CA ALA A 85 0.06 1.80 15.76
C ALA A 85 1.44 1.76 15.08
N LEU A 86 1.70 2.67 14.12
CA LEU A 86 2.99 2.79 13.45
C LEU A 86 4.15 2.93 14.45
N GLY A 87 5.25 2.21 14.21
CA GLY A 87 6.41 2.14 15.08
C GLY A 87 6.19 1.38 16.40
N SER A 88 4.98 0.86 16.65
CA SER A 88 4.61 0.18 17.90
C SER A 88 4.24 -1.29 17.73
N LEU A 89 3.60 -1.65 16.61
CA LEU A 89 3.20 -3.02 16.29
C LEU A 89 3.94 -3.53 15.05
N GLU A 90 4.21 -4.84 15.04
CA GLU A 90 4.80 -5.50 13.87
C GLU A 90 3.83 -5.53 12.69
N MET A 91 4.35 -5.27 11.49
CA MET A 91 3.64 -5.39 10.22
C MET A 91 3.18 -6.84 9.97
N LYS A 92 1.87 -7.04 9.77
CA LYS A 92 1.29 -8.37 9.51
C LYS A 92 1.26 -8.65 8.00
N PRO A 93 1.90 -9.71 7.47
CA PRO A 93 1.72 -10.09 6.07
C PRO A 93 0.30 -10.61 5.85
N ILE A 94 -0.38 -10.12 4.81
CA ILE A 94 -1.78 -10.47 4.50
C ILE A 94 -1.97 -11.04 3.08
N SER A 95 -1.05 -10.79 2.16
CA SER A 95 -1.13 -11.31 0.79
C SER A 95 0.25 -11.40 0.15
N LEU A 96 0.43 -12.29 -0.83
CA LEU A 96 1.74 -12.51 -1.47
C LEU A 96 2.11 -11.43 -2.48
N ASN A 97 1.11 -10.76 -3.06
CA ASN A 97 1.30 -9.68 -4.02
C ASN A 97 0.03 -8.83 -4.16
N ILE A 98 0.18 -7.68 -4.82
CA ILE A 98 -0.91 -6.71 -5.00
C ILE A 98 -2.10 -7.27 -5.82
N PHE A 99 -1.85 -8.16 -6.77
CA PHE A 99 -2.92 -8.72 -7.61
C PHE A 99 -3.76 -9.74 -6.82
N GLU A 100 -3.10 -10.60 -6.03
CA GLU A 100 -3.79 -11.49 -5.09
C GLU A 100 -4.57 -10.70 -4.04
N PHE A 101 -3.98 -9.64 -3.48
CA PHE A 101 -4.66 -8.78 -2.52
C PHE A 101 -5.94 -8.17 -3.11
N VAL A 102 -5.86 -7.58 -4.31
CA VAL A 102 -7.04 -7.00 -4.99
C VAL A 102 -8.10 -8.05 -5.27
N GLN A 103 -7.70 -9.25 -5.72
CA GLN A 103 -8.64 -10.34 -5.96
C GLN A 103 -9.34 -10.77 -4.67
N GLN A 104 -8.56 -11.05 -3.61
CA GLN A 104 -9.07 -11.44 -2.29
C GLN A 104 -10.02 -10.39 -1.73
N ALA A 105 -9.67 -9.10 -1.83
CA ALA A 105 -10.54 -8.01 -1.42
C ALA A 105 -11.83 -7.94 -2.23
N SER A 106 -11.78 -8.18 -3.54
CA SER A 106 -13.00 -8.14 -4.36
C SER A 106 -13.95 -9.33 -4.11
N GLU A 107 -13.42 -10.48 -3.71
CA GLU A 107 -14.20 -11.73 -3.57
C GLU A 107 -14.59 -12.06 -2.12
N HIS A 108 -13.75 -11.67 -1.16
CA HIS A 108 -13.77 -12.13 0.23
C HIS A 108 -13.50 -11.01 1.25
N TYR A 109 -13.88 -9.76 0.93
CA TYR A 109 -13.63 -8.58 1.76
C TYR A 109 -13.96 -8.78 3.24
N ASP A 110 -15.14 -9.34 3.54
CA ASP A 110 -15.63 -9.54 4.90
C ASP A 110 -14.77 -10.53 5.73
N ASP A 111 -13.91 -11.31 5.09
CA ASP A 111 -13.07 -12.34 5.71
C ASP A 111 -11.57 -11.94 5.80
N MET A 112 -11.18 -10.75 5.33
CA MET A 112 -9.77 -10.39 5.15
C MET A 112 -9.00 -9.98 6.41
N PHE A 113 -9.66 -9.37 7.41
CA PHE A 113 -8.99 -8.66 8.50
C PHE A 113 -9.38 -9.16 9.89
#